data_AF-A0A2D7ALC0-F1
#
_entry.id   AF-A0A2D7ALC0-F1
#
_cell.length_a   1.000
_cell.length_b   1.000
_cell.length_c   1.000
_cell.angle_alpha   90.00
_cell.angle_beta   90.00
_cell.angle_gamma   90.00
#
_symmetry.space_group_name_H-M   'P 1'
#
loop_
_entity.id
_entity.type
_entity.pdbx_description
1 polymer ?
#
loop_
_entity_poly.entity_id
_entity_poly.type
_entity_poly.pdbx_seq_one_letter_code
_entity_poly.pdbx_strand_id
1 'polypeptide(L)'
;KTKELIIVDYKSQASTKPVETESYLNLTYHEGYKIQMDFYAYLLKRMNFAVSNVSYFLVCNANRTLEGFFGEMKFSETLIPYEWNDSWITEKLEEMLSVLNSDSLPVGNKSCMNCAYSRQRANYDKT
;
A
#
# COMPACT_ATOMS: atom_id res chain seq x y z
N LYS A 1 7.04 -26.24 13.43
CA LYS A 1 6.28 -24.96 13.23
C LYS A 1 6.89 -23.91 14.14
N THR A 2 7.23 -22.71 13.64
CA THR A 2 8.03 -21.67 14.33
C THR A 2 7.26 -20.80 15.33
N LYS A 3 5.92 -20.88 15.36
CA LYS A 3 5.00 -20.01 16.15
C LYS A 3 5.03 -18.52 15.77
N GLU A 4 5.75 -18.14 14.72
CA GLU A 4 5.76 -16.78 14.20
C GLU A 4 4.41 -16.43 13.55
N LEU A 5 4.00 -15.18 13.68
CA LEU A 5 2.90 -14.62 12.90
C LEU A 5 3.35 -14.41 11.46
N ILE A 6 2.47 -14.73 10.52
CA ILE A 6 2.63 -14.41 9.10
C ILE A 6 1.55 -13.39 8.76
N ILE A 7 1.97 -12.29 8.13
CA ILE A 7 1.06 -11.26 7.66
C ILE A 7 0.59 -11.67 6.26
N VAL A 8 -0.73 -11.71 6.08
CA VAL A 8 -1.35 -11.95 4.78
C VAL A 8 -2.35 -10.84 4.51
N ASP A 9 -2.21 -10.19 3.36
CA ASP A 9 -3.11 -9.12 2.91
C ASP A 9 -3.85 -9.56 1.65
N TYR A 10 -5.18 -9.48 1.73
CA TYR A 10 -6.05 -9.89 0.64
C TYR A 10 -6.29 -8.70 -0.29
N LYS A 11 -5.85 -8.82 -1.54
CA LYS A 11 -6.02 -7.78 -2.56
C LYS A 11 -6.88 -8.32 -3.70
N SER A 12 -7.83 -7.52 -4.17
CA SER A 12 -8.59 -7.85 -5.36
C SER A 12 -8.30 -6.86 -6.48
N GLN A 13 -8.23 -7.35 -7.72
CA GLN A 13 -8.10 -6.51 -8.90
C GLN A 13 -8.86 -7.11 -10.09
N ALA A 14 -8.96 -6.35 -11.18
CA ALA A 14 -9.56 -6.81 -12.43
C ALA A 14 -8.66 -6.40 -13.60
N SER A 15 -7.66 -7.22 -13.88
CA SER A 15 -6.68 -7.04 -14.95
C SER A 15 -6.80 -8.15 -16.00
N THR A 16 -6.60 -7.80 -17.27
CA THR A 16 -6.46 -8.79 -18.35
C THR A 16 -5.09 -9.44 -18.38
N LYS A 17 -4.09 -8.86 -17.70
CA LYS A 17 -2.78 -9.47 -17.52
C LYS A 17 -2.81 -10.43 -16.33
N PRO A 18 -2.21 -11.63 -16.44
CA PRO A 18 -2.01 -12.52 -15.30
C PRO A 18 -1.27 -11.84 -14.15
N VAL A 19 -1.54 -12.30 -12.93
CA VAL A 19 -0.80 -11.89 -11.75
C VAL A 19 0.42 -12.80 -11.62
N GLU A 20 1.59 -12.25 -11.85
CA GLU A 20 2.86 -12.98 -11.71
C GLU A 20 3.57 -12.54 -10.44
N THR A 21 4.06 -13.48 -9.64
CA THR A 21 4.67 -13.22 -8.33
C THR A 21 5.86 -12.27 -8.42
N GLU A 22 6.73 -12.45 -9.42
CA GLU A 22 7.94 -11.63 -9.60
C GLU A 22 7.66 -10.19 -10.04
N SER A 23 6.63 -9.99 -10.89
CA SER A 23 6.38 -8.70 -11.52
C SER A 23 5.30 -7.86 -10.82
N TYR A 24 4.44 -8.50 -10.02
CA TYR A 24 3.32 -7.82 -9.39
C TYR A 24 3.78 -6.64 -8.55
N LEU A 25 4.76 -6.82 -7.67
CA LEU A 25 5.24 -5.76 -6.78
C LEU A 25 6.21 -4.78 -7.45
N ASN A 26 6.56 -4.96 -8.72
CA ASN A 26 7.43 -4.02 -9.46
C ASN A 26 6.66 -2.83 -10.05
N LEU A 27 5.33 -2.88 -9.98
CA LEU A 27 4.46 -1.82 -10.47
C LEU A 27 4.52 -0.61 -9.52
N THR A 28 4.76 0.59 -10.06
CA THR A 28 4.95 1.81 -9.26
C THR A 28 3.78 2.11 -8.32
N TYR A 29 2.56 1.74 -8.70
CA TYR A 29 1.37 1.92 -7.87
C TYR A 29 1.22 0.88 -6.74
N HIS A 30 2.02 -0.19 -6.73
CA HIS A 30 2.08 -1.17 -5.65
C HIS A 30 3.13 -0.83 -4.58
N GLU A 31 3.88 0.27 -4.71
CA GLU A 31 4.75 0.77 -3.63
C GLU A 31 3.98 0.97 -2.32
N GLY A 32 2.73 1.45 -2.40
CA GLY A 32 1.87 1.57 -1.22
C GLY A 32 1.52 0.23 -0.56
N TYR A 33 1.57 -0.88 -1.28
CA TYR A 33 1.32 -2.22 -0.72
C TYR A 33 2.53 -2.70 0.08
N LYS A 34 3.75 -2.45 -0.43
CA LYS A 34 5.00 -2.73 0.28
C LYS A 34 5.04 -2.00 1.62
N ILE A 35 4.72 -0.69 1.59
CA ILE A 35 4.62 0.15 2.80
C ILE A 35 3.61 -0.42 3.80
N GLN A 36 2.46 -0.92 3.35
CA GLN A 36 1.48 -1.56 4.23
C GLN A 36 2.09 -2.76 4.96
N MET A 37 2.80 -3.64 4.25
CA MET A 37 3.37 -4.86 4.85
C MET A 37 4.50 -4.52 5.82
N ASP A 38 5.39 -3.60 5.44
CA ASP A 38 6.46 -3.10 6.31
C ASP A 38 5.88 -2.55 7.61
N PHE A 39 4.82 -1.73 7.52
CA PHE A 39 4.20 -1.13 8.69
C PHE A 39 3.45 -2.15 9.57
N TYR A 40 2.78 -3.14 8.98
CA TYR A 40 2.12 -4.20 9.75
C TYR A 40 3.14 -5.03 10.53
N ALA A 41 4.26 -5.39 9.91
CA ALA A 41 5.35 -6.12 10.58
C ALA A 41 5.96 -5.28 11.70
N TYR A 42 6.25 -4.02 11.44
CA TYR A 42 6.73 -3.06 12.43
C TYR A 42 5.80 -2.99 13.65
N LEU A 43 4.50 -2.80 13.43
CA LEU A 43 3.52 -2.67 14.52
C LEU A 43 3.45 -3.95 15.36
N LEU A 44 3.40 -5.14 14.73
CA LEU A 44 3.35 -6.41 15.43
C LEU A 44 4.62 -6.69 16.24
N LYS A 45 5.80 -6.34 15.71
CA LYS A 45 7.07 -6.40 16.45
C LYS A 45 7.05 -5.48 17.67
N ARG A 46 6.51 -4.25 17.54
CA ARG A 46 6.33 -3.30 18.65
C ARG A 46 5.35 -3.79 19.71
N MET A 47 4.50 -4.75 19.38
CA MET A 47 3.60 -5.46 20.31
C MET A 47 4.22 -6.75 20.87
N ASN A 48 5.52 -6.97 20.67
CA ASN A 48 6.30 -8.14 21.13
C ASN A 48 5.89 -9.49 20.51
N PHE A 49 5.26 -9.48 19.32
CA PHE A 49 5.06 -10.71 18.55
C PHE A 49 6.32 -11.10 17.78
N ALA A 50 6.57 -12.40 17.67
CA ALA A 50 7.50 -12.95 16.69
C ALA A 50 6.80 -12.95 15.32
N VAL A 51 7.42 -12.35 14.30
CA VAL A 51 6.86 -12.18 12.96
C VAL A 51 7.81 -12.79 11.94
N SER A 52 7.28 -13.63 11.05
CA SER A 52 8.00 -14.19 9.90
C SER A 52 8.57 -13.07 9.05
N ASN A 53 9.80 -13.19 8.54
CA ASN A 53 10.43 -12.23 7.64
C ASN A 53 9.74 -12.15 6.26
N VAL A 54 8.91 -13.13 5.92
CA VAL A 54 8.09 -13.14 4.70
C VAL A 54 6.62 -12.90 5.04
N SER A 55 6.03 -11.93 4.37
CA SER A 55 4.60 -11.64 4.29
C SER A 55 4.04 -12.08 2.95
N TYR A 56 2.72 -12.13 2.81
CA TYR A 56 2.08 -12.53 1.56
C TYR A 56 0.95 -11.62 1.14
N PHE A 57 0.83 -11.38 -0.15
CA PHE A 57 -0.40 -10.90 -0.74
C PHE A 57 -1.16 -12.08 -1.33
N LEU A 58 -2.41 -12.27 -0.92
CA LEU A 58 -3.34 -13.15 -1.62
C LEU A 58 -4.13 -12.30 -2.61
N VAL A 59 -3.74 -12.37 -3.88
CA VAL A 59 -4.31 -11.54 -4.94
C VAL A 59 -5.37 -12.31 -5.70
N CYS A 60 -6.60 -11.82 -5.66
CA CYS A 60 -7.72 -12.35 -6.42
C CYS A 60 -8.00 -11.48 -7.64
N ASN A 61 -7.69 -11.99 -8.82
CA ASN A 61 -7.84 -11.27 -10.09
C ASN A 61 -9.11 -11.72 -10.82
N ALA A 62 -10.04 -10.80 -11.03
CA ALA A 62 -11.25 -11.06 -11.81
C ALA A 62 -10.91 -11.24 -13.29
N ASN A 63 -11.42 -12.31 -13.89
CA ASN A 63 -11.24 -12.61 -15.30
C ASN A 63 -12.12 -11.70 -16.17
N ARG A 64 -11.47 -10.80 -16.92
CA ARG A 64 -12.11 -9.84 -17.83
C ARG A 64 -12.19 -10.31 -19.28
N THR A 65 -11.72 -11.51 -19.58
CA THR A 65 -11.69 -12.07 -20.95
C THR A 65 -12.89 -12.98 -21.24
N LEU A 66 -13.83 -13.09 -20.32
CA LEU A 66 -15.07 -13.84 -20.52
C LEU A 66 -15.97 -13.09 -21.52
N GLU A 67 -16.78 -13.83 -22.27
CA GLU A 67 -17.70 -13.30 -23.29
C GLU A 67 -18.70 -12.29 -22.72
N GLY A 68 -19.07 -12.44 -21.45
CA GLY A 68 -19.99 -11.54 -20.77
C GLY A 68 -20.01 -11.78 -19.27
N PHE A 69 -20.75 -10.94 -18.56
CA PHE A 69 -20.89 -11.02 -17.11
C PHE A 69 -21.76 -12.21 -16.68
N PHE A 70 -22.90 -12.45 -17.33
CA PHE A 70 -23.83 -13.56 -17.05
C PHE A 70 -24.17 -13.81 -15.56
N GLY A 71 -24.04 -12.79 -14.69
CA GLY A 71 -24.22 -12.94 -13.25
C GLY A 71 -23.10 -13.71 -12.54
N GLU A 72 -21.99 -13.99 -13.22
CA GLU A 72 -20.84 -14.74 -12.72
C GLU A 72 -19.56 -13.91 -12.84
N MET A 73 -18.78 -13.83 -11.76
CA MET A 73 -17.41 -13.34 -11.80
C MET A 73 -16.46 -14.48 -11.49
N LYS A 74 -15.59 -14.81 -12.45
CA LYS A 74 -14.54 -15.82 -12.26
C LYS A 74 -13.27 -15.13 -11.78
N PHE A 75 -12.61 -15.72 -10.79
CA PHE A 75 -11.37 -15.21 -10.22
C PHE A 75 -10.25 -16.24 -10.36
N SER A 76 -9.03 -15.74 -10.50
CA SER A 76 -7.82 -16.52 -10.25
C SER A 76 -7.11 -15.97 -9.01
N GLU A 77 -6.57 -16.85 -8.19
CA GLU A 77 -5.86 -16.48 -6.97
C GLU A 77 -4.36 -16.66 -7.16
N THR A 78 -3.57 -15.75 -6.61
CA THR A 78 -2.11 -15.83 -6.65
C THR A 78 -1.55 -15.39 -5.30
N LEU A 79 -0.72 -16.25 -4.70
CA LEU A 79 -0.05 -15.95 -3.45
C LEU A 79 1.35 -15.39 -3.76
N ILE A 80 1.58 -14.15 -3.35
CA ILE A 80 2.79 -13.39 -3.69
C ILE A 80 3.61 -13.19 -2.42
N PRO A 81 4.81 -13.79 -2.32
CA PRO A 81 5.69 -13.55 -1.18
C PRO A 81 6.30 -12.15 -1.24
N TYR A 82 6.48 -11.54 -0.08
CA TYR A 82 7.18 -10.27 0.08
C TYR A 82 8.00 -10.24 1.36
N GLU A 83 9.31 -10.04 1.22
CA GLU A 83 10.21 -9.76 2.33
C GLU A 83 10.04 -8.30 2.75
N TRP A 84 9.46 -8.09 3.92
CA TRP A 84 9.23 -6.75 4.46
C TRP A 84 10.48 -6.17 5.11
N ASN A 85 10.55 -4.85 5.19
CA ASN A 85 11.64 -4.12 5.84
C ASN A 85 11.12 -2.96 6.69
N ASP A 86 11.26 -3.03 8.01
CA ASP A 86 10.83 -1.98 8.92
C ASP A 86 11.93 -0.96 9.30
N SER A 87 13.15 -1.11 8.78
CA SER A 87 14.31 -0.30 9.20
C SER A 87 14.13 1.21 8.99
N TRP A 88 13.27 1.60 8.05
CA TRP A 88 13.05 2.99 7.64
C TRP A 88 11.91 3.68 8.42
N ILE A 89 11.06 2.92 9.11
CA ILE A 89 9.78 3.42 9.61
C ILE A 89 9.98 4.40 10.78
N THR A 90 10.85 4.08 11.73
CA THR A 90 11.07 4.94 12.91
C THR A 90 11.52 6.35 12.51
N GLU A 91 12.51 6.45 11.61
CA GLU A 91 13.00 7.72 11.09
C GLU A 91 11.88 8.50 10.39
N LYS A 92 11.08 7.84 9.54
CA LYS A 92 9.94 8.51 8.87
C LYS A 92 8.84 8.95 9.82
N LEU A 93 8.59 8.22 10.91
CA LEU A 93 7.66 8.64 11.95
C LEU A 93 8.15 9.90 12.67
N GLU A 94 9.45 9.99 12.96
CA GLU A 94 10.05 11.18 13.57
C GLU A 94 10.00 12.39 12.64
N GLU A 95 10.32 12.22 11.35
CA GLU A 95 10.17 13.26 10.34
C GLU A 95 8.72 13.77 10.26
N MET A 96 7.74 12.86 10.17
CA MET A 96 6.32 13.21 10.13
C MET A 96 5.88 13.97 11.38
N LEU A 97 6.33 13.54 12.56
CA LEU A 97 6.02 14.19 13.83
C LEU A 97 6.64 15.59 13.90
N SER A 98 7.87 15.77 13.41
CA SER A 98 8.54 17.07 13.34
C SER A 98 7.77 18.04 12.44
N VAL A 99 7.24 17.57 11.31
CA VAL A 99 6.42 18.41 10.43
C VAL A 99 5.08 18.74 11.07
N LEU A 100 4.43 17.77 11.73
CA LEU A 100 3.11 17.96 12.36
C LEU A 100 3.15 18.96 13.52
N ASN A 101 4.23 18.95 14.30
CA ASN A 101 4.42 19.84 15.45
C ASN A 101 5.08 21.18 15.09
N SER A 102 5.35 21.44 13.81
CA SER A 102 5.94 22.70 13.36
C SER A 102 4.90 23.81 13.32
N ASP A 103 5.24 24.99 13.84
CA ASP A 103 4.44 26.21 13.67
C ASP A 103 4.48 26.75 12.22
N SER A 104 5.42 26.25 11.41
CA SER A 104 5.57 26.62 10.00
C SER A 104 4.98 25.57 9.07
N LEU A 105 4.25 26.03 8.04
CA LEU A 105 3.71 25.17 7.01
C LEU A 105 4.83 24.60 6.12
N PRO A 106 4.81 23.29 5.81
CA PRO A 106 5.79 22.70 4.91
C PRO A 106 5.64 23.26 3.49
N VAL A 107 6.76 23.30 2.76
CA VAL A 107 6.77 23.71 1.35
C VAL A 107 5.93 22.71 0.54
N GLY A 108 4.92 23.22 -0.17
CA GLY A 108 4.06 22.40 -1.01
C GLY A 108 4.82 21.80 -2.19
N ASN A 109 4.56 20.52 -2.49
CA ASN A 109 5.07 19.86 -3.68
C ASN A 109 4.33 20.39 -4.94
N LYS A 110 5.06 20.64 -6.04
CA LYS A 110 4.47 21.11 -7.31
C LYS A 110 3.43 20.13 -7.87
N SER A 111 3.60 18.84 -7.62
CA SER A 111 2.69 17.77 -8.03
C SER A 111 1.57 17.48 -7.02
N CYS A 112 1.47 18.25 -5.93
CA CYS A 112 0.42 18.08 -4.93
C CYS A 112 -0.92 18.61 -5.45
N MET A 113 -1.82 17.69 -5.85
CA MET A 113 -3.16 18.03 -6.34
C MET A 113 -4.01 18.75 -5.29
N ASN A 114 -3.97 18.30 -4.03
CA ASN A 114 -4.68 18.95 -2.92
C ASN A 114 -4.19 20.39 -2.70
N CYS A 115 -2.89 20.63 -2.85
CA CYS A 115 -2.30 21.96 -2.74
C CYS A 115 -2.74 22.85 -3.91
N ALA A 116 -2.82 22.31 -5.13
CA ALA A 116 -3.34 23.04 -6.30
C ALA A 116 -4.82 23.40 -6.11
N TYR A 117 -5.63 22.45 -5.65
CA TYR A 117 -7.04 22.67 -5.34
C TYR A 117 -7.22 23.74 -4.25
N SER A 118 -6.49 23.64 -3.14
CA SER A 118 -6.54 24.62 -2.05
C SER A 118 -6.19 26.03 -2.51
N ARG A 119 -5.17 26.18 -3.37
CA ARG A 119 -4.81 27.49 -3.95
C ARG A 119 -5.92 28.04 -4.82
N GLN A 120 -6.53 27.22 -5.66
CA GLN A 120 -7.61 27.65 -6.54
C GLN A 120 -8.87 28.04 -5.76
N ARG A 121 -9.24 27.26 -4.74
CA ARG A 121 -10.36 27.59 -3.85
C ARG A 121 -10.15 28.94 -3.15
N ALA A 122 -8.95 29.19 -2.62
CA ALA A 122 -8.63 30.45 -1.96
C ALA A 122 -8.70 31.67 -2.90
N ASN A 123 -8.56 31.49 -4.22
CA ASN A 123 -8.80 32.55 -5.20
C ASN A 123 -10.30 32.78 -5.43
N TYR A 124 -11.09 31.71 -5.47
CA TYR A 124 -12.55 31.79 -5.67
C TYR A 124 -13.25 32.44 -4.46
N ASP A 125 -12.87 32.08 -3.23
CA ASP A 125 -13.49 32.59 -2.00
C ASP A 125 -13.20 34.10 -1.75
N LYS A 126 -12.28 34.70 -2.52
CA LYS A 126 -11.96 36.15 -2.48
C LYS A 126 -12.78 36.98 -3.46
N THR A 127 -13.51 36.34 -4.37
CA THR A 127 -14.41 36.96 -5.36
C THR A 127 -15.81 37.07 -4.80
#